data_AF-A0A0D8JSJ8-F1
#
_entry.id   AF-A0A0D8JSJ8-F1
#
_cell.length_a   1.000
_cell.length_b   1.000
_cell.length_c   1.000
_cell.angle_alpha   90.00
_cell.angle_beta   90.00
_cell.angle_gamma   90.00
#
_symmetry.space_group_name_H-M   'P 1'
#
loop_
_entity.id
_entity.type
_entity.pdbx_description
1 polymer ?
#
loop_
_entity_poly.entity_id
_entity_poly.type
_entity_poly.pdbx_seq_one_letter_code
_entity_poly.pdbx_strand_id
1 'polypeptide(L)'
;MFVPGDYSVPPFPSLYTPLGPSRDEAKYLVFTGDMWRFTLFWTLILYSGVHIAAAACVVITQWHSWKVIWAVPVFYILIAGLEGLLAGSVVGLLIGAVYEAGNLKMITWLPFIWGCINTLVLILSGFSIQGGL
;
A
#
# COMPACT_ATOMS: atom_id res chain seq x y z
N MET A 1 17.20 16.74 9.81
CA MET A 1 15.78 16.92 10.11
C MET A 1 15.57 17.31 11.56
N PHE A 2 14.65 18.23 11.88
CA PHE A 2 14.36 18.59 13.28
C PHE A 2 13.41 17.58 13.90
N VAL A 3 13.93 16.77 14.83
CA VAL A 3 13.19 15.74 15.56
C VAL A 3 12.78 16.31 16.92
N PRO A 4 11.47 16.30 17.28
CA PRO A 4 11.04 16.62 18.65
C PRO A 4 11.72 15.71 19.67
N GLY A 5 12.12 16.23 20.83
CA GLY A 5 12.87 15.47 21.85
C GLY A 5 12.12 14.28 22.45
N ASP A 6 10.79 14.24 22.30
CA ASP A 6 9.87 13.20 22.75
C ASP A 6 9.35 12.32 21.59
N TYR A 7 9.94 12.43 20.40
CA TYR A 7 9.49 11.68 19.23
C TYR A 7 9.73 10.18 19.38
N SER A 8 8.67 9.41 19.22
CA SER A 8 8.72 7.96 19.03
C SER A 8 8.09 7.59 17.69
N VAL A 9 8.70 6.64 16.99
CA VAL A 9 8.19 6.15 15.71
C VAL A 9 6.85 5.44 15.96
N PRO A 10 5.76 5.86 15.31
CA PRO A 10 4.46 5.23 15.51
C PRO A 10 4.47 3.80 14.91
N PRO A 11 3.82 2.82 15.57
CA PRO A 11 3.72 1.47 15.02
C PRO A 11 2.79 1.45 13.81
N PHE A 12 3.14 0.69 12.76
CA PHE A 12 2.23 0.45 11.64
C PHE A 12 0.93 -0.21 12.13
N PRO A 13 -0.27 0.18 11.64
CA PRO A 13 -0.55 1.17 10.60
C PRO A 13 -0.71 2.62 11.08
N SER A 14 -0.90 2.86 12.38
CA SER A 14 -1.08 4.18 13.02
C SER A 14 -1.94 5.21 12.26
N LEU A 15 -3.02 4.76 11.60
CA LEU A 15 -4.02 5.67 11.04
C LEU A 15 -4.83 6.28 12.19
N TYR A 16 -4.65 7.57 12.43
CA TYR A 16 -5.39 8.34 13.43
C TYR A 16 -6.65 8.95 12.82
N THR A 17 -7.63 9.38 13.62
CA THR A 17 -8.83 10.05 13.08
C THR A 17 -8.52 11.53 12.79
N PRO A 18 -8.45 11.97 11.52
CA PRO A 18 -8.04 13.35 11.22
C PRO A 18 -9.10 14.40 11.61
N LEU A 19 -10.36 13.99 11.72
CA LEU A 19 -11.50 14.85 12.06
C LEU A 19 -11.99 14.68 13.51
N GLY A 20 -11.21 14.00 14.36
CA GLY A 20 -11.55 13.78 15.75
C GLY A 20 -11.46 15.07 16.60
N PRO A 21 -12.11 15.10 17.78
CA PRO A 21 -12.03 16.23 18.70
C PRO A 21 -10.60 16.46 19.23
N SER A 22 -9.76 15.42 19.24
CA SER A 22 -8.36 15.46 19.69
C SER A 22 -7.40 15.64 18.52
N ARG A 23 -7.03 16.90 18.22
CA ARG A 23 -6.01 17.21 17.19
C ARG A 23 -4.58 16.78 17.56
N ASP A 24 -4.36 16.43 18.83
CA ASP A 24 -3.07 15.98 19.38
C ASP A 24 -2.72 14.52 19.04
N GLU A 25 -3.62 13.78 18.38
CA GLU A 25 -3.38 12.38 18.01
C GLU A 25 -2.59 12.20 16.71
N ALA A 26 -2.27 13.29 15.99
CA ALA A 26 -1.63 13.22 14.69
C ALA A 26 -0.27 12.50 14.77
N LYS A 27 -0.16 11.40 14.03
CA LYS A 27 1.06 10.57 13.97
C LYS A 27 1.86 10.91 12.72
N TYR A 28 3.15 11.15 12.92
CA TYR A 28 4.07 11.57 11.87
C TYR A 28 5.26 10.63 11.74
N LEU A 29 5.71 10.46 10.50
CA LEU A 29 6.93 9.76 10.12
C LEU A 29 7.99 10.81 9.83
N VAL A 30 9.13 10.67 10.50
CA VAL A 30 10.27 11.58 10.41
C VAL A 30 11.40 10.92 9.62
N PHE A 31 11.68 9.65 9.88
CA PHE A 31 12.74 8.95 9.19
C PHE A 31 12.29 8.43 7.82
N THR A 32 13.10 8.66 6.80
CA THR A 32 12.92 8.17 5.42
C THR A 32 12.69 6.66 5.37
N GLY A 33 13.40 5.90 6.20
CA GLY A 33 13.22 4.44 6.31
C GLY A 33 11.80 4.03 6.75
N ASP A 34 11.21 4.76 7.69
CA ASP A 34 9.85 4.47 8.17
C ASP A 34 8.79 4.92 7.15
N MET A 35 9.02 6.06 6.49
CA MET A 35 8.19 6.53 5.36
C MET A 35 8.13 5.48 4.23
N TRP A 36 9.30 4.92 3.88
CA TRP A 36 9.41 3.85 2.89
C TRP A 36 8.68 2.59 3.34
N ARG A 37 8.90 2.12 4.58
CA ARG A 37 8.25 0.92 5.12
C ARG A 37 6.72 1.02 5.12
N PHE A 38 6.19 2.16 5.57
CA PHE A 38 4.75 2.39 5.58
C PHE A 38 4.17 2.37 4.16
N THR A 39 4.83 3.03 3.21
CA THR A 39 4.40 3.04 1.81
C THR A 39 4.45 1.65 1.19
N LEU A 40 5.51 0.89 1.46
CA LEU A 40 5.67 -0.47 1.01
C LEU A 40 4.56 -1.39 1.56
N PHE A 41 4.35 -1.39 2.87
CA PHE A 41 3.36 -2.28 3.51
C PHE A 41 1.94 -1.96 3.07
N TRP A 42 1.56 -0.68 2.97
CA TRP A 42 0.25 -0.32 2.45
C TRP A 42 0.05 -0.76 1.01
N THR A 43 1.06 -0.56 0.15
CA THR A 43 0.98 -0.99 -1.25
C THR A 43 0.84 -2.51 -1.36
N LEU A 44 1.64 -3.27 -0.59
CA LEU A 44 1.55 -4.74 -0.56
C LEU A 44 0.17 -5.23 -0.10
N ILE A 45 -0.38 -4.65 0.97
CA ILE A 45 -1.69 -5.03 1.49
C ILE A 45 -2.79 -4.76 0.46
N LEU A 46 -2.79 -3.58 -0.16
CA LEU A 46 -3.83 -3.20 -1.12
C LEU A 46 -3.73 -4.01 -2.42
N TYR A 47 -2.52 -4.21 -2.94
CA TYR A 47 -2.31 -5.04 -4.14
C TYR A 47 -2.71 -6.48 -3.87
N SER A 48 -2.30 -7.03 -2.73
CA SER A 48 -2.71 -8.39 -2.33
C SER A 48 -4.23 -8.49 -2.16
N GLY A 49 -4.87 -7.50 -1.56
CA GLY A 49 -6.32 -7.46 -1.38
C GLY A 49 -7.08 -7.54 -2.70
N VAL A 50 -6.68 -6.75 -3.71
CA VAL A 50 -7.31 -6.77 -5.03
C VAL A 50 -7.07 -8.10 -5.76
N HIS A 51 -5.84 -8.61 -5.71
CA HIS A 51 -5.52 -9.89 -6.34
C HIS A 51 -6.24 -11.08 -5.68
N ILE A 52 -6.36 -11.08 -4.35
CA ILE A 52 -7.11 -12.09 -3.60
C ILE A 52 -8.60 -11.99 -3.94
N ALA A 53 -9.16 -10.78 -4.06
CA ALA A 53 -10.55 -10.62 -4.47
C ALA A 53 -10.79 -11.20 -5.88
N ALA A 54 -9.89 -10.94 -6.82
CA ALA A 54 -9.96 -11.52 -8.16
C ALA A 54 -9.82 -13.06 -8.14
N ALA A 55 -8.85 -13.58 -7.38
CA ALA A 55 -8.66 -15.02 -7.21
C ALA A 55 -9.89 -15.69 -6.58
N ALA A 56 -10.54 -15.04 -5.60
CA ALA A 56 -11.75 -15.53 -4.98
C ALA A 56 -12.91 -15.66 -5.98
N CYS A 57 -13.08 -14.69 -6.90
CA CYS A 57 -14.07 -14.81 -7.97
C CYS A 57 -13.84 -16.04 -8.86
N VAL A 58 -12.57 -16.33 -9.20
CA VAL A 58 -12.21 -17.54 -9.98
C VAL A 58 -12.48 -18.81 -9.17
N VAL A 59 -12.08 -18.85 -7.90
CA VAL A 59 -12.28 -20.02 -7.04
C VAL A 59 -13.77 -20.32 -6.83
N ILE A 60 -14.61 -19.30 -6.65
CA ILE A 60 -16.06 -19.46 -6.49
C ILE A 60 -16.69 -20.02 -7.78
N THR A 61 -16.28 -19.53 -8.95
CA THR A 61 -16.83 -20.01 -10.24
C THR A 61 -16.34 -21.41 -10.63
N GLN A 62 -15.11 -21.77 -10.23
CA GLN A 62 -14.48 -23.05 -10.55
C GLN A 62 -14.29 -23.96 -9.32
N TRP A 63 -15.21 -23.86 -8.35
CA TRP A 63 -15.15 -24.54 -7.05
C TRP A 63 -15.06 -26.07 -7.12
N HIS A 64 -15.39 -26.68 -8.26
CA HIS A 64 -15.29 -28.13 -8.42
C HIS A 64 -13.87 -28.63 -8.77
N SER A 65 -12.97 -27.72 -9.15
CA SER A 65 -11.61 -28.06 -9.58
C SER A 65 -10.60 -27.80 -8.46
N TRP A 66 -10.27 -28.83 -7.68
CA TRP A 66 -9.31 -28.73 -6.57
C TRP A 66 -7.97 -28.09 -6.95
N LYS A 67 -7.45 -28.36 -8.16
CA LYS A 67 -6.21 -27.74 -8.65
C LYS A 67 -6.31 -26.21 -8.78
N VAL A 68 -7.46 -25.71 -9.23
CA VAL A 68 -7.71 -24.27 -9.41
C VAL A 68 -7.79 -23.56 -8.06
N ILE A 69 -8.46 -24.20 -7.09
CA ILE A 69 -8.63 -23.67 -5.71
C ILE A 69 -7.28 -23.31 -5.08
N TRP A 70 -6.24 -24.09 -5.34
CA TRP A 70 -4.91 -23.86 -4.77
C TRP A 70 -3.96 -23.11 -5.70
N ALA A 71 -3.94 -23.44 -7.00
CA ALA A 71 -2.99 -22.84 -7.92
C ALA A 71 -3.26 -21.35 -8.17
N VAL A 72 -4.54 -20.97 -8.31
CA VAL A 72 -4.91 -19.59 -8.67
C VAL A 72 -4.56 -18.60 -7.54
N PRO A 73 -4.95 -18.81 -6.27
CA PRO A 73 -4.59 -17.86 -5.20
C PRO A 73 -3.09 -17.72 -5.02
N VAL A 74 -2.33 -18.82 -5.08
CA VAL A 74 -0.87 -18.79 -4.94
C VAL A 74 -0.25 -17.94 -6.05
N PHE A 75 -0.66 -18.15 -7.30
CA PHE A 75 -0.15 -17.38 -8.43
C PHE A 75 -0.47 -15.89 -8.32
N TYR A 76 -1.70 -15.56 -7.94
CA TYR A 76 -2.14 -14.16 -7.74
C TYR A 76 -1.40 -13.47 -6.60
N ILE A 77 -1.14 -14.17 -5.47
CA ILE A 77 -0.36 -13.61 -4.36
C ILE A 77 1.09 -13.36 -4.76
N LEU A 78 1.70 -14.24 -5.56
CA LEU A 78 3.07 -14.05 -6.04
C LEU A 78 3.19 -12.81 -6.94
N ILE A 79 2.26 -12.64 -7.88
CA ILE A 79 2.20 -11.45 -8.74
C ILE A 79 1.97 -10.20 -7.88
N ALA A 80 0.97 -10.21 -6.99
CA ALA A 80 0.67 -9.08 -6.12
C ALA A 80 1.86 -8.68 -5.24
N GLY A 81 2.58 -9.68 -4.72
CA GLY A 81 3.78 -9.46 -3.92
C GLY A 81 4.89 -8.80 -4.72
N LEU A 82 5.14 -9.27 -5.95
CA LEU A 82 6.15 -8.68 -6.83
C LEU A 82 5.78 -7.25 -7.24
N GLU A 83 4.57 -7.04 -7.75
CA GLU A 83 4.09 -5.73 -8.18
C GLU A 83 4.05 -4.75 -7.01
N GLY A 84 3.49 -5.17 -5.87
CA GLY A 84 3.39 -4.36 -4.67
C GLY A 84 4.76 -4.02 -4.06
N LEU A 85 5.73 -4.95 -4.13
CA LEU A 85 7.11 -4.70 -3.70
C LEU A 85 7.78 -3.65 -4.58
N LEU A 86 7.66 -3.78 -5.90
CA LEU A 86 8.26 -2.84 -6.85
C LEU A 86 7.59 -1.46 -6.76
N ALA A 87 6.27 -1.39 -6.87
CA ALA A 87 5.51 -0.15 -6.81
C ALA A 87 5.66 0.55 -5.45
N GLY A 88 5.55 -0.22 -4.36
CA GLY A 88 5.70 0.29 -3.00
C GLY A 88 7.12 0.78 -2.70
N SER A 89 8.14 0.07 -3.18
CA SER A 89 9.54 0.45 -2.94
C SER A 89 9.95 1.68 -3.74
N VAL A 90 9.66 1.70 -5.05
CA VAL A 90 10.01 2.82 -5.92
C VAL A 90 9.38 4.11 -5.40
N VAL A 91 8.09 4.07 -5.08
CA VAL A 91 7.42 5.28 -4.62
C VAL A 91 7.76 5.61 -3.17
N GLY A 92 7.89 4.61 -2.29
CA GLY A 92 8.29 4.83 -0.91
C GLY A 92 9.65 5.52 -0.79
N LEU A 93 10.62 5.14 -1.63
CA LEU A 93 11.92 5.80 -1.69
C LEU A 93 11.82 7.20 -2.27
N LEU A 94 11.06 7.38 -3.35
CA LEU A 94 10.87 8.69 -3.99
C LEU A 94 10.22 9.70 -3.03
N ILE A 95 9.10 9.34 -2.41
CA ILE A 95 8.41 10.22 -1.47
C ILE A 95 9.28 10.44 -0.23
N GLY A 96 9.93 9.40 0.29
CA GLY A 96 10.86 9.52 1.42
C GLY A 96 11.95 10.57 1.15
N ALA A 97 12.62 10.48 -0.01
CA ALA A 97 13.66 11.42 -0.40
C ALA A 97 13.15 12.86 -0.56
N VAL A 98 11.94 13.04 -1.12
CA VAL A 98 11.32 14.37 -1.25
C VAL A 98 11.04 14.99 0.12
N TYR A 99 10.49 14.21 1.05
CA TYR A 99 10.20 14.68 2.41
C TYR A 99 11.47 15.00 3.20
N GLU A 100 12.51 14.17 3.04
CA GLU A 100 13.81 14.41 3.64
C GLU A 100 14.47 15.70 3.11
N ALA A 101 14.49 15.89 1.78
CA ALA A 101 15.03 17.08 1.14
C ALA A 101 14.28 18.35 1.53
N GLY A 102 12.96 18.25 1.72
CA GLY A 102 12.12 19.34 2.22
C GLY A 102 12.18 19.57 3.73
N ASN A 103 12.89 18.72 4.49
CA ASN A 103 12.87 18.72 5.96
C ASN A 103 11.42 18.65 6.52
N LEU A 104 10.54 17.90 5.84
CA LEU A 104 9.11 17.79 6.13
C LEU A 104 8.80 16.49 6.87
N LYS A 105 7.80 16.54 7.76
CA LYS A 105 7.24 15.37 8.43
C LYS A 105 6.08 14.83 7.60
N MET A 106 5.97 13.51 7.47
CA MET A 106 4.92 12.86 6.70
C MET A 106 3.82 12.34 7.63
N ILE A 107 2.55 12.61 7.34
CA ILE A 107 1.44 11.99 8.09
C ILE A 107 1.27 10.52 7.70
N THR A 108 0.90 9.66 8.65
CA THR A 108 0.73 8.21 8.43
C THR A 108 -0.37 7.85 7.42
N TRP A 109 -1.29 8.77 7.13
CA TRP A 109 -2.31 8.66 6.09
C TRP A 109 -1.76 8.75 4.67
N LEU A 110 -0.64 9.46 4.47
CA LEU A 110 -0.13 9.71 3.13
C LEU A 110 0.33 8.40 2.43
N PRO A 111 1.12 7.52 3.07
CA PRO A 111 1.42 6.19 2.54
C PRO A 111 0.18 5.37 2.15
N PHE A 112 -0.89 5.43 2.94
CA PHE A 112 -2.13 4.71 2.68
C PHE A 112 -2.85 5.24 1.43
N ILE A 113 -3.06 6.55 1.36
CA ILE A 113 -3.71 7.21 0.20
C ILE A 113 -2.93 6.92 -1.07
N TRP A 114 -1.60 6.97 -0.99
CA TRP A 114 -0.75 6.65 -2.12
C TRP A 114 -0.93 5.19 -2.58
N GLY A 115 -0.95 4.24 -1.65
CA GLY A 115 -1.27 2.85 -1.95
C GLY A 115 -2.63 2.69 -2.64
N CYS A 116 -3.65 3.43 -2.21
CA CYS A 116 -4.98 3.44 -2.83
C CYS A 116 -4.92 3.95 -4.28
N ILE A 117 -4.23 5.06 -4.53
CA ILE A 117 -4.04 5.61 -5.89
C ILE A 117 -3.33 4.60 -6.77
N ASN A 118 -2.21 4.04 -6.31
CA ASN A 118 -1.45 3.02 -7.03
C ASN A 118 -2.30 1.80 -7.39
N THR A 119 -3.19 1.39 -6.49
CA THR A 119 -4.08 0.24 -6.70
C THR A 119 -5.18 0.57 -7.71
N LEU A 120 -5.74 1.77 -7.66
CA LEU A 120 -6.71 2.24 -8.64
C LEU A 120 -6.10 2.31 -10.04
N VAL A 121 -4.88 2.84 -10.16
CA VAL A 121 -4.13 2.87 -11.43
C VAL A 121 -3.94 1.46 -11.97
N LEU A 122 -3.50 0.51 -11.14
CA LEU A 122 -3.35 -0.90 -11.53
C LEU A 122 -4.66 -1.47 -12.10
N ILE A 123 -5.78 -1.27 -11.40
CA ILE A 123 -7.10 -1.74 -11.84
C ILE A 123 -7.50 -1.12 -13.18
N LEU A 124 -7.36 0.20 -13.32
CA LEU A 124 -7.73 0.91 -14.55
C LEU A 124 -6.86 0.51 -15.75
N SER A 125 -5.56 0.30 -15.52
CA SER A 125 -4.64 -0.21 -16.55
C SER A 125 -5.01 -1.61 -17.01
N GLY A 126 -5.51 -2.47 -16.11
CA GLY A 126 -6.01 -3.80 -16.47
C GLY A 126 -7.22 -3.76 -17.42
N PHE A 127 -8.18 -2.88 -17.17
CA PHE A 127 -9.37 -2.73 -18.04
C PHE A 127 -9.03 -2.09 -19.39
N SER A 128 -8.12 -1.11 -19.43
CA SER A 128 -7.73 -0.43 -20.66
C SER A 128 -7.14 -1.38 -21.71
N ILE A 129 -6.49 -2.47 -21.28
CA ILE A 129 -5.90 -3.46 -22.19
C ILE A 129 -6.98 -4.36 -22.84
N GLN A 130 -8.15 -4.50 -22.21
CA GLN A 130 -9.24 -5.35 -22.70
C GLN A 130 -10.28 -4.59 -23.55
N GLY A 131 -10.41 -3.27 -23.37
CA GLY A 131 -11.38 -2.43 -24.08
C GLY A 131 -10.97 -1.96 -25.49
N GLY A 132 -9.85 -2.46 -26.03
CA GLY A 132 -9.35 -2.15 -27.38
C GLY A 132 -9.82 -3.10 -28.49
N LEU A 133 -10.85 -3.91 -28.24
CA LEU A 133 -11.46 -4.85 -29.20
C LEU A 133 -12.78 -4.32 -29.77
#